data_AF-A0A537PRW7-F1
#
_entry.id   AF-A0A537PRW7-F1
#
_cell.length_a   1.000
_cell.length_b   1.000
_cell.length_c   1.000
_cell.angle_alpha   90.00
_cell.angle_beta   90.00
_cell.angle_gamma   90.00
#
_symmetry.space_group_name_H-M   'P 1'
#
loop_
_entity.id
_entity.type
_entity.pdbx_description
1 polymer ?
#
loop_
_entity_poly.entity_id
_entity_poly.type
_entity_poly.pdbx_seq_one_letter_code
_entity_poly.pdbx_strand_id
1 'polypeptide(L)' 'MLDVVLDEDRSRTRKDNAPENLAILRGFVLNILRSHPSTTPMRRKIKRAGWDNAFLIELLDHMR' A
#
# COMPACT_ATOMS: atom_id res chain seq x y z
N MET A 1 3.00 -12.20 -3.27
CA MET A 1 1.92 -11.71 -4.15
C MET A 1 1.72 -10.22 -3.92
N LEU A 2 2.33 -9.42 -4.79
CA LEU A 2 2.17 -7.96 -4.86
C LEU A 2 0.93 -7.61 -5.70
N ASP A 3 0.71 -8.37 -6.78
CA ASP A 3 -0.32 -8.07 -7.80
C ASP A 3 -1.77 -7.99 -7.31
N VAL A 4 -2.17 -8.85 -6.37
CA VAL A 4 -3.60 -8.98 -5.98
C VAL A 4 -4.03 -7.95 -4.93
N VAL A 5 -3.10 -7.45 -4.12
CA VAL A 5 -3.42 -6.56 -2.99
C VAL A 5 -3.55 -5.11 -3.43
N LEU A 6 -2.69 -4.68 -4.36
CA LEU A 6 -2.66 -3.31 -4.89
C LEU A 6 -3.09 -3.21 -6.37
N ASP A 7 -3.70 -4.28 -6.88
CA ASP A 7 -4.33 -4.37 -8.21
C ASP A 7 -3.35 -3.97 -9.35
N GLU A 8 -2.10 -4.41 -9.22
CA GLU A 8 -1.03 -4.08 -10.18
C GLU A 8 -1.29 -4.71 -11.55
N ASP A 9 -1.79 -5.95 -11.59
CA ASP A 9 -2.21 -6.65 -12.82
C ASP A 9 -3.22 -5.85 -13.66
N ARG A 10 -4.07 -5.04 -13.01
CA ARG A 10 -5.08 -4.21 -13.69
C ARG A 10 -4.58 -2.82 -14.06
N SER A 11 -3.38 -2.43 -13.60
CA SER A 11 -2.85 -1.09 -13.78
C SER A 11 -2.43 -0.85 -15.24
N ARG A 12 -3.15 0.05 -15.93
CA ARG A 12 -2.86 0.46 -17.32
C ARG A 12 -1.98 1.70 -17.41
N THR A 13 -1.06 1.89 -16.47
CA THR A 13 -0.07 2.97 -16.58
C THR A 13 0.85 2.69 -17.76
N ARG A 14 0.83 3.58 -18.76
CA ARG A 14 1.57 3.44 -20.03
C ARG A 14 2.44 4.65 -20.37
N LYS A 15 2.49 5.65 -19.47
CA LYS A 15 3.18 6.91 -19.72
C LYS A 15 4.54 6.90 -19.04
N ASP A 16 5.60 7.09 -19.83
CA ASP A 16 6.96 7.35 -19.38
C ASP A 16 7.38 6.41 -18.22
N ASN A 17 7.86 6.96 -17.11
CA ASN A 17 8.31 6.23 -15.92
C ASN A 17 7.17 5.90 -14.94
N ALA A 18 5.90 6.10 -15.32
CA ALA A 18 4.78 5.83 -14.44
C ALA A 18 4.70 4.36 -13.96
N PRO A 19 5.00 3.33 -14.78
CA PRO A 19 5.04 1.95 -14.30
C PRO A 19 6.07 1.74 -13.18
N GLU A 20 7.29 2.26 -13.36
CA GLU A 20 8.38 2.12 -12.39
C GLU A 20 8.09 2.89 -11.10
N ASN A 21 7.64 4.14 -11.21
CA ASN A 21 7.27 4.96 -10.06
C ASN A 21 6.15 4.31 -9.23
N LEU A 22 5.15 3.73 -9.89
CA LEU A 22 4.08 3.00 -9.20
C LEU A 22 4.58 1.70 -8.57
N ALA A 23 5.47 0.96 -9.21
CA ALA A 23 6.06 -0.24 -8.63
C ALA A 23 6.82 0.10 -7.33
N ILE A 24 7.62 1.18 -7.34
CA ILE A 24 8.33 1.69 -6.16
C ILE A 24 7.33 2.09 -5.06
N LEU A 25 6.31 2.87 -5.40
CA LEU A 25 5.28 3.31 -4.45
C LEU A 25 4.54 2.12 -3.82
N ARG A 26 4.17 1.11 -4.62
CA ARG A 26 3.55 -0.11 -4.12
C ARG A 26 4.47 -0.88 -3.18
N GLY A 27 5.77 -0.92 -3.47
CA GLY A 27 6.79 -1.48 -2.60
C GLY A 27 6.82 -0.79 -1.23
N PHE A 28 6.83 0.54 -1.21
CA PHE A 28 6.76 1.30 0.04
C PHE A 28 5.46 1.01 0.81
N VAL A 29 4.31 1.04 0.15
CA VAL A 29 3.02 0.74 0.78
C VAL A 29 3.01 -0.64 1.41
N LEU A 30 3.55 -1.67 0.74
CA LEU A 30 3.64 -3.00 1.33
C LEU A 30 4.53 -3.05 2.58
N ASN A 31 5.66 -2.35 2.56
CA ASN A 31 6.57 -2.32 3.70
C ASN A 31 5.89 -1.67 4.92
N ILE A 32 5.17 -0.57 4.72
CA ILE A 32 4.37 0.10 5.76
C ILE A 32 3.32 -0.84 6.35
N LEU A 33 2.55 -1.50 5.48
CA LEU A 33 1.47 -2.37 5.95
C LEU A 33 1.98 -3.62 6.68
N ARG A 34 3.20 -4.07 6.35
CA ARG A 34 3.91 -5.17 7.01
C ARG A 34 4.54 -4.78 8.35
N SER A 35 5.03 -3.54 8.50
CA SER A 35 5.64 -3.08 9.76
C SER A 35 4.61 -2.87 10.86
N HIS A 36 3.36 -2.57 10.50
CA HIS A 36 2.31 -2.36 11.50
C HIS A 36 1.93 -3.66 12.24
N PRO A 37 1.90 -3.65 13.60
CA PRO A 37 1.72 -4.84 14.46
C PRO A 37 0.35 -5.52 14.38
N SER A 38 -0.59 -5.01 13.58
CA SER A 38 -1.94 -5.55 13.51
C SER A 38 -1.97 -6.83 12.66
N THR A 39 -2.59 -7.89 13.18
CA THR A 39 -2.84 -9.17 12.48
C THR A 39 -3.93 -9.06 11.40
N THR A 40 -4.49 -7.87 11.19
CA THR A 40 -5.53 -7.62 10.20
C THR A 40 -5.02 -7.87 8.78
N PRO A 41 -5.80 -8.54 7.89
CA PRO A 41 -5.39 -8.76 6.51
C PRO A 41 -5.05 -7.45 5.78
N MET A 42 -4.03 -7.50 4.90
CA MET A 42 -3.48 -6.33 4.20
C MET A 42 -4.54 -5.47 3.49
N ARG A 43 -5.47 -6.11 2.76
CA ARG A 43 -6.58 -5.43 2.08
C ARG A 43 -7.50 -4.67 3.04
N ARG A 44 -7.68 -5.18 4.26
CA ARG A 44 -8.52 -4.55 5.29
C ARG A 44 -7.79 -3.37 5.95
N LYS A 45 -6.46 -3.46 6.14
CA LYS A 45 -5.63 -2.32 6.56
C LYS A 45 -5.71 -1.19 5.54
N ILE A 46 -5.55 -1.48 4.24
CA ILE A 46 -5.67 -0.49 3.17
C ILE A 46 -7.07 0.14 3.16
N LYS A 47 -8.11 -0.68 3.20
CA LYS A 47 -9.49 -0.19 3.22
C LYS A 47 -9.70 0.73 4.43
N ARG A 48 -9.28 0.31 5.63
CA ARG A 48 -9.41 1.13 6.84
C ARG A 48 -8.66 2.45 6.71
N ALA A 49 -7.42 2.45 6.23
CA ALA A 49 -6.65 3.66 6.02
C ALA A 49 -7.31 4.65 5.04
N GLY A 50 -8.13 4.15 4.11
CA GLY A 50 -8.94 4.99 3.22
C GLY A 50 -10.18 5.62 3.87
N TRP A 51 -10.65 5.12 5.02
CA TRP A 51 -11.83 5.64 5.74
C TRP A 51 -11.49 6.32 7.07
N ASP A 52 -10.35 5.97 7.66
CA ASP A 52 -9.92 6.38 9.00
C ASP A 52 -8.54 7.03 8.91
N ASN A 53 -8.54 8.37 8.89
CA ASN A 53 -7.32 9.16 8.79
C ASN A 53 -6.41 8.99 10.02
N ALA A 54 -6.96 8.71 11.21
CA ALA A 54 -6.13 8.46 12.39
C ALA A 54 -5.33 7.17 12.23
N PHE A 55 -5.98 6.11 11.72
CA PHE A 55 -5.32 4.86 11.39
C PHE A 55 -4.30 5.00 10.23
N LEU A 56 -4.58 5.88 9.26
CA LEU A 56 -3.60 6.21 8.22
C LEU A 56 -2.33 6.84 8.82
N ILE A 57 -2.47 7.80 9.73
CA ILE A 57 -1.33 8.43 10.40
C ILE A 57 -0.56 7.42 11.24
N GLU A 58 -1.26 6.56 12.00
CA GLU A 58 -0.65 5.47 12.77
C GLU A 58 0.19 4.53 11.89
N LEU A 59 -0.33 4.16 10.72
CA LEU A 59 0.39 3.36 9.73
C LEU A 59 1.68 4.04 9.25
N LEU A 60 1.61 5.34 8.95
CA LEU A 60 2.77 6.10 8.48
C LEU A 60 3.82 6.32 9.59
N ASP A 61 3.39 6.46 10.84
CA ASP A 61 4.28 6.61 11.99
C ASP A 61 5.06 5.32 12.32
N HIS A 62 4.50 4.16 11.95
CA HIS A 62 5.18 2.86 12.04
C HIS A 62 6.24 2.62 10.94
N MET A 63 6.55 3.63 10.12
CA MET A 63 7.73 3.62 9.26
C MET A 63 8.97 3.94 10.07
N ARG A 64 9.78 2.92 10.35
CA ARG A 64 11.14 3.08 10.86
C ARG A 64 12.15 2.77 9.76
#